data_AF-A0A7J0FZ47-F1
#
_entry.id   AF-A0A7J0FZ47-F1
#
_cell.length_a   1.000
_cell.length_b   1.000
_cell.length_c   1.000
_cell.angle_alpha   90.00
_cell.angle_beta   90.00
_cell.angle_gamma   90.00
#
_symmetry.space_group_name_H-M   'P 1'
#
loop_
_entity.id
_entity.type
_entity.pdbx_description
1 polymer ?
#
loop_
_entity_poly.entity_id
_entity_poly.type
_entity_poly.pdbx_seq_one_letter_code
_entity_poly.pdbx_strand_id
1 'polypeptide(L)'
;MDFPGLNTLGLAAARTDLEVDGLVLPHAHPRASEMFYVSKGVVIAGFIDTKNQLFQKFLRQGDVFVFPRGLLHYCVNAGFESATAFFRA
;
A
#
# COMPACT_ATOMS: atom_id res chain seq x y z
N MET A 1 -4.75 6.02 -18.50
CA MET A 1 -5.42 4.70 -18.31
C MET A 1 -4.58 3.74 -19.12
N ASP A 2 -3.53 3.23 -18.49
CA ASP A 2 -2.31 2.85 -19.23
C ASP A 2 -2.31 1.37 -19.62
N PHE A 3 -3.37 0.64 -19.28
CA PHE A 3 -3.55 -0.76 -19.64
C PHE A 3 -5.01 -1.11 -19.98
N PRO A 4 -5.47 -0.85 -21.22
CA PRO A 4 -6.86 -1.09 -21.64
C PRO A 4 -7.36 -2.53 -21.47
N GLY A 5 -6.45 -3.51 -21.47
CA GLY A 5 -6.77 -4.92 -21.25
C GLY A 5 -7.36 -5.24 -19.87
N LEU A 6 -7.26 -4.33 -18.90
CA LEU A 6 -7.87 -4.48 -17.59
C LEU A 6 -9.34 -4.03 -17.55
N ASN A 7 -9.86 -3.46 -18.64
CA ASN A 7 -11.26 -3.02 -18.68
C ASN A 7 -12.19 -4.20 -18.39
N THR A 8 -13.20 -3.99 -17.55
CA THR A 8 -14.18 -4.98 -17.06
C THR A 8 -13.65 -6.08 -16.12
N LEU A 9 -12.33 -6.19 -15.90
CA LEU A 9 -11.76 -7.21 -15.01
C LEU A 9 -11.83 -6.84 -13.52
N GLY A 10 -12.10 -5.57 -13.21
CA GLY A 10 -12.14 -5.09 -11.82
C GLY A 10 -10.78 -5.13 -11.13
N LEU A 11 -9.69 -4.92 -11.88
CA LEU A 11 -8.32 -4.96 -11.38
C LEU A 11 -7.54 -3.72 -11.79
N ALA A 12 -6.68 -3.26 -10.90
CA ALA A 12 -5.60 -2.33 -11.18
C ALA A 12 -4.34 -2.75 -10.41
N ALA A 13 -3.18 -2.33 -10.91
CA ALA A 13 -1.91 -2.53 -10.23
C ALA A 13 -1.06 -1.27 -10.33
N ALA A 14 -0.30 -1.00 -9.27
CA ALA A 14 0.67 0.08 -9.24
C ALA A 14 1.94 -0.37 -8.53
N ARG A 15 3.06 0.29 -8.86
CA ARG A 15 4.35 0.14 -8.18
C ARG A 15 4.64 1.43 -7.45
N THR A 16 5.22 1.33 -6.25
CA THR A 16 5.82 2.46 -5.55
C THR A 16 7.25 2.13 -5.15
N ASP A 17 8.11 3.15 -5.29
CA ASP A 17 9.47 3.14 -4.81
C ASP A 17 9.59 4.27 -3.80
N LEU A 18 10.01 3.92 -2.59
CA LEU A 18 10.13 4.84 -1.47
C LEU A 18 11.61 4.99 -1.14
N GLU A 19 12.13 6.22 -1.21
CA GLU A 19 13.43 6.53 -0.64
C GLU A 19 13.42 6.34 0.88
N VAL A 20 14.60 6.42 1.52
CA VAL A 20 14.70 6.39 2.99
C VAL A 20 13.79 7.49 3.56
N ASP A 21 13.00 7.13 4.58
CA ASP A 21 11.95 7.97 5.19
C ASP A 21 10.82 8.43 4.22
N GLY A 22 10.77 7.88 3.01
CA GLY A 22 9.74 8.17 2.02
C GLY A 22 8.35 7.75 2.51
N LEU A 23 7.37 8.63 2.33
CA LEU A 23 6.00 8.47 2.83
C LEU A 23 4.99 8.54 1.68
N VAL A 24 4.14 7.51 1.59
CA VAL A 24 2.85 7.62 0.92
C VAL A 24 1.89 8.27 1.91
N LEU A 25 1.52 9.53 1.64
CA LEU A 25 0.67 10.32 2.52
C LEU A 25 -0.66 9.61 2.84
N PRO A 26 -1.24 9.85 4.03
CA PRO A 26 -2.55 9.30 4.38
C PRO A 26 -3.61 9.59 3.31
N HIS A 27 -4.18 8.54 2.73
CA HIS A 27 -5.20 8.64 1.68
C HIS A 27 -6.17 7.43 1.73
N ALA A 28 -7.19 7.43 0.86
CA ALA A 28 -8.18 6.36 0.80
C ALA A 28 -8.63 6.08 -0.65
N HIS A 29 -9.01 4.83 -0.90
CA HIS A 29 -9.59 4.41 -2.18
C HIS A 29 -11.09 4.17 -2.01
N PRO A 30 -11.98 5.04 -2.56
CA PRO A 30 -13.42 4.95 -2.30
C PRO A 30 -14.09 3.73 -2.93
N ARG A 31 -13.43 3.06 -3.89
CA ARG A 31 -14.03 2.00 -4.72
C ARG A 31 -13.30 0.66 -4.70
N ALA A 32 -12.16 0.56 -4.04
CA ALA A 32 -11.36 -0.67 -4.03
C ALA A 32 -10.72 -0.91 -2.65
N SER A 33 -10.58 -2.18 -2.28
CA SER A 33 -9.61 -2.59 -1.26
C SER A 33 -8.25 -2.72 -1.93
N GLU A 34 -7.17 -2.56 -1.18
CA GLU A 34 -5.82 -2.63 -1.74
C GLU A 34 -5.01 -3.74 -1.05
N MET A 35 -4.35 -4.57 -1.85
CA MET A 35 -3.33 -5.51 -1.40
C MET A 35 -1.95 -4.88 -1.64
N PHE A 36 -1.15 -4.82 -0.58
CA PHE A 36 0.19 -4.27 -0.58
C PHE A 36 1.22 -5.38 -0.38
N TYR A 37 2.17 -5.51 -1.30
CA TYR A 37 3.24 -6.50 -1.27
C TYR A 37 4.61 -5.82 -1.30
N VAL A 38 5.47 -6.14 -0.32
CA VAL A 38 6.83 -5.59 -0.25
C VAL A 38 7.80 -6.49 -1.02
N SER A 39 8.35 -5.98 -2.11
CA SER A 39 9.34 -6.69 -2.93
C SER A 39 10.77 -6.46 -2.47
N LYS A 40 11.06 -5.32 -1.83
CA LYS A 40 12.37 -4.95 -1.28
C LYS A 40 12.19 -3.93 -0.15
N GLY A 41 13.08 -3.98 0.85
CA GLY A 41 13.17 -2.98 1.92
C GLY A 41 12.29 -3.31 3.13
N VAL A 42 12.08 -2.29 3.98
CA VAL A 42 11.26 -2.40 5.19
C VAL A 42 10.26 -1.24 5.20
N VAL A 43 8.97 -1.56 5.22
CA VAL A 43 7.89 -0.57 5.16
C VAL A 43 6.98 -0.72 6.36
N ILE A 44 6.64 0.36 7.05
CA ILE A 44 5.48 0.37 7.94
C ILE A 44 4.26 0.68 7.10
N ALA A 45 3.28 -0.21 7.10
CA ALA A 45 1.98 -0.01 6.50
C ALA A 45 0.92 0.05 7.61
N GLY A 46 -0.07 0.93 7.46
CA GLY A 46 -1.17 0.99 8.41
C GLY A 46 -2.44 1.65 7.87
N PHE A 47 -3.57 1.33 8.51
CA PHE A 47 -4.87 1.96 8.26
C PHE A 47 -5.60 2.28 9.56
N ILE A 48 -6.55 3.21 9.47
CA ILE A 48 -7.42 3.61 10.57
C ILE A 48 -8.84 3.16 10.24
N ASP A 49 -9.48 2.44 11.16
CA ASP A 49 -10.85 1.96 10.98
C ASP A 49 -11.91 3.03 11.31
N THR A 50 -13.19 2.66 11.15
CA THR A 50 -14.33 3.56 11.42
C THR A 50 -14.55 3.86 12.90
N LYS A 51 -13.78 3.24 13.80
CA LYS A 51 -13.76 3.50 15.24
C LYS A 51 -12.48 4.26 15.66
N ASN A 52 -11.73 4.81 14.70
CA ASN A 52 -10.45 5.47 14.91
C ASN A 52 -9.36 4.55 15.52
N GLN A 53 -9.48 3.23 15.35
CA GLN A 53 -8.45 2.29 15.75
C GLN A 53 -7.37 2.17 14.66
N LEU A 54 -6.11 2.33 15.07
CA LEU A 54 -4.94 2.15 14.21
C LEU A 54 -4.54 0.67 14.15
N PHE A 55 -4.46 0.15 12.92
CA PHE A 55 -3.85 -1.13 12.60
C PHE A 55 -2.59 -0.88 11.78
N GLN A 56 -1.43 -1.28 12.28
CA GLN A 56 -0.16 -1.10 11.56
C GLN A 56 0.82 -2.24 11.79
N LYS A 57 1.73 -2.46 10.84
CA LYS A 57 2.76 -3.50 10.93
C LYS A 57 4.03 -3.08 10.18
N PHE A 58 5.18 -3.53 10.69
CA PHE A 58 6.43 -3.55 9.93
C PHE A 58 6.41 -4.72 8.95
N LEU A 59 6.53 -4.42 7.67
CA LEU A 59 6.57 -5.36 6.57
C LEU A 59 7.99 -5.43 6.02
N ARG A 60 8.49 -6.64 5.81
CA ARG A 60 9.77 -6.93 5.15
C ARG A 60 9.52 -7.51 3.77
N GLN A 61 10.58 -7.69 3.01
CA GLN A 61 10.52 -8.39 1.73
C GLN A 61 9.74 -9.71 1.85
N GLY A 62 8.75 -9.89 0.98
CA GLY A 62 7.88 -11.06 0.95
C GLY A 62 6.56 -10.87 1.72
N ASP A 63 6.47 -9.90 2.63
CA ASP A 63 5.26 -9.67 3.40
C ASP A 63 4.15 -9.02 2.58
N VAL A 64 2.91 -9.33 2.97
CA VAL A 64 1.68 -8.78 2.41
C VAL A 64 0.87 -8.09 3.51
N PHE A 65 0.17 -7.03 3.13
CA PHE A 65 -0.80 -6.32 3.96
C PHE A 65 -2.03 -5.94 3.13
N VAL A 66 -3.20 -5.77 3.75
CA VAL A 66 -4.44 -5.42 3.05
C VAL A 66 -5.04 -4.17 3.68
N PHE A 67 -5.31 -3.17 2.87
CA PHE A 67 -6.07 -1.98 3.24
C PHE A 67 -7.55 -2.17 2.85
N PRO A 68 -8.50 -2.16 3.81
CA PRO A 68 -9.91 -2.28 3.49
C PRO A 68 -10.43 -1.07 2.70
N ARG A 69 -11.37 -1.32 1.78
CA ARG A 69 -11.99 -0.29 0.94
C ARG A 69 -12.46 0.93 1.74
N GLY A 70 -12.03 2.10 1.29
CA GLY A 70 -12.48 3.39 1.82
C GLY A 70 -11.87 3.81 3.16
N LEU A 71 -10.97 3.01 3.74
CA LEU A 71 -10.29 3.37 4.98
C LEU A 71 -9.02 4.19 4.70
N LEU A 72 -8.77 5.16 5.58
CA LEU A 72 -7.56 6.00 5.53
C LEU A 72 -6.33 5.14 5.85
N HIS A 73 -5.34 5.14 4.97
CA HIS A 73 -4.13 4.33 5.11
C HIS A 73 -2.88 5.05 4.60
N TYR A 74 -1.72 4.56 5.01
CA TYR A 74 -0.40 5.13 4.71
C TYR A 74 0.66 4.02 4.63
N CYS A 75 1.78 4.36 3.98
CA CYS A 75 2.99 3.53 3.94
C CYS A 75 4.21 4.42 4.15
N VAL A 76 5.15 4.03 5.02
CA VAL A 76 6.42 4.74 5.20
C VAL A 76 7.58 3.76 5.12
N ASN A 77 8.62 4.11 4.36
CA ASN A 77 9.86 3.36 4.38
C ASN A 77 10.55 3.58 5.74
N ALA A 78 10.66 2.50 6.51
CA ALA A 78 11.29 2.49 7.84
C ALA A 78 12.63 1.74 7.84
N GLY A 79 13.15 1.42 6.66
CA GLY A 79 14.47 0.82 6.46
C GLY A 79 15.54 1.88 6.22
N PHE A 80 16.79 1.42 6.18
CA PHE A 80 17.97 2.25 5.88
C PHE A 80 18.34 2.28 4.39
N GLU A 81 17.51 1.67 3.53
CA GLU A 81 17.67 1.60 2.08
C GLU A 81 16.32 1.89 1.41
N SER A 82 16.34 2.22 0.12
CA SER A 82 15.11 2.40 -0.66
C SER A 82 14.28 1.10 -0.68
N ALA A 83 12.96 1.25 -0.55
CA ALA A 83 11.99 0.17 -0.54
C ALA A 83 11.18 0.16 -1.84
N THR A 84 10.81 -1.04 -2.31
CA THR A 84 9.94 -1.23 -3.48
C THR A 84 8.76 -2.09 -3.09
N ALA A 85 7.56 -1.64 -3.44
CA ALA A 85 6.33 -2.35 -3.17
C ALA A 85 5.33 -2.24 -4.32
N PHE A 86 4.39 -3.19 -4.33
CA PHE A 86 3.34 -3.29 -5.34
C PHE A 86 1.97 -3.22 -4.68
N PHE A 87 1.08 -2.48 -5.31
CA PHE A 87 -0.32 -2.37 -4.97
C PHE A 87 -1.16 -3.15 -5.98
N ARG A 88 -2.22 -3.79 -5.50
CA ARG A 88 -3.30 -4.33 -6.32
C ARG A 88 -4.64 -3.85 -5.76
N ALA A 89 -5.45 -3.24 -6.60
CA ALA A 89 -6.79 -2.75 -6.29
C ALA A 89 -7.85 -3.45 -7.15
#